data_AF-H9FGG5-F1
#
_entry.id   AF-H9FGG5-F1
#
_cell.length_a   1.000
_cell.length_b   1.000
_cell.length_c   1.000
_cell.angle_alpha   90.00
_cell.angle_beta   90.00
_cell.angle_gamma   90.00
#
_symmetry.space_group_name_H-M   'P 1'
#
loop_
_entity.id
_entity.type
_entity.pdbx_description
1 polymer ?
#
loop_
_entity_poly.entity_id
_entity_poly.type
_entity_poly.pdbx_seq_one_letter_code
_entity_poly.pdbx_strand_id
1 'polypeptide(L)'
;SLKTAVISTGNQLLHLKETDTATLRASLAHFEQKWTMLITQLPDIQEKLHQLQMEKLPSRKAITEMISWMNNVEHQTSDEDSVHSPSSASQVKHLLQKHKEFRMEMDYKQWIVDFVNQSLLQLSTCDVESKRYERTEFAEHLGEMNRQWHHVHGMLNRKIQHLEQLLESITESENKIQILNNWMEAQEERLKTLQKPESVISVQ
;
A
#
# COMPACT_ATOMS: atom_id res chain seq x y z
N SER A 1 11.54 -0.74 7.80
CA SER A 1 10.96 -1.59 8.87
C SER A 1 11.64 -1.28 10.20
N LEU A 2 10.95 -1.49 11.32
CA LEU A 2 11.51 -1.31 12.67
C LEU A 2 12.77 -2.19 12.89
N LYS A 3 12.78 -3.41 12.32
CA LYS A 3 13.95 -4.31 12.33
C LYS A 3 15.20 -3.65 11.76
N THR A 4 15.09 -3.11 10.55
CA THR A 4 16.20 -2.44 9.86
C THR A 4 16.72 -1.22 10.61
N ALA A 5 15.84 -0.46 11.28
CA ALA A 5 16.24 0.70 12.08
C ALA A 5 17.00 0.28 13.35
N VAL A 6 16.51 -0.73 14.09
CA VAL A 6 17.18 -1.24 15.31
C VAL A 6 18.56 -1.81 14.99
N ILE A 7 18.68 -2.57 13.89
CA ILE A 7 19.96 -3.15 13.45
C ILE A 7 20.92 -2.06 12.97
N SER A 8 20.46 -1.08 12.20
CA SER A 8 21.34 -0.02 11.70
C SER A 8 21.86 0.86 12.83
N THR A 9 21.00 1.25 13.77
CA THR A 9 21.40 2.05 14.95
C THR A 9 22.32 1.24 15.87
N GLY A 10 22.05 -0.05 16.07
CA GLY A 10 22.92 -0.94 16.85
C GLY A 10 24.32 -1.10 16.23
N ASN A 11 24.40 -1.26 14.92
CA ASN A 11 25.67 -1.35 14.20
C ASN A 11 26.44 -0.02 14.25
N GLN A 12 25.76 1.11 14.10
CA GLN A 12 26.37 2.44 14.25
C GLN A 12 26.95 2.64 15.67
N LEU A 13 26.25 2.21 16.72
CA LEU A 13 26.74 2.28 18.10
C LEU A 13 27.94 1.35 18.36
N LEU A 14 27.99 0.18 17.71
CA LEU A 14 29.15 -0.71 17.76
C LEU A 14 30.39 -0.12 17.10
N HIS A 15 30.23 0.72 16.09
CA HIS A 15 31.33 1.44 15.45
C HIS A 15 31.84 2.63 16.29
N LEU A 16 31.04 3.15 17.23
CA LEU A 16 31.33 4.37 17.99
C LEU A 16 31.91 4.12 19.40
N LYS A 17 31.88 2.89 19.94
CA LYS A 17 32.35 2.57 21.30
C LYS A 17 33.43 1.48 21.29
N GLU A 18 34.60 1.75 21.87
CA GLU A 18 35.70 0.77 21.95
C GLU A 18 35.67 -0.16 23.18
N THR A 19 34.84 0.09 24.22
CA THR A 19 35.06 -0.56 25.54
C THR A 19 33.96 -1.45 26.12
N ASP A 20 32.82 -1.69 25.45
CA ASP A 20 31.95 -2.83 25.83
C ASP A 20 31.02 -3.30 24.70
N THR A 21 31.64 -3.69 23.58
CA THR A 21 30.93 -4.09 22.36
C THR A 21 30.40 -5.52 22.42
N ALA A 22 30.88 -6.35 23.36
CA ALA A 22 30.47 -7.76 23.48
C ALA A 22 29.01 -7.88 23.92
N THR A 23 28.60 -7.13 24.95
CA THR A 23 27.23 -7.13 25.48
C THR A 23 26.21 -6.62 24.45
N LEU A 24 26.59 -5.58 23.69
CA LEU A 24 25.74 -5.03 22.63
C LEU A 24 25.62 -5.99 21.44
N ARG A 25 26.71 -6.64 21.02
CA ARG A 25 26.66 -7.70 19.98
C ARG A 25 25.79 -8.87 20.42
N ALA A 26 25.92 -9.34 21.66
CA ALA A 26 25.10 -10.42 22.18
C ALA A 26 23.61 -10.05 22.20
N SER A 27 23.27 -8.83 22.61
CA SER A 27 21.91 -8.32 22.59
C SER A 27 21.33 -8.20 21.17
N LEU A 28 22.14 -7.73 20.21
CA LEU A 28 21.74 -7.63 18.80
C LEU A 28 21.52 -9.02 18.18
N ALA A 29 22.41 -9.97 18.46
CA ALA A 29 22.30 -11.35 18.00
C ALA A 29 21.06 -12.04 18.58
N HIS A 30 20.77 -11.82 19.86
CA HIS A 30 19.57 -12.33 20.52
C HIS A 30 18.29 -11.73 19.93
N PHE A 31 18.29 -10.43 19.64
CA PHE A 31 17.18 -9.78 18.94
C PHE A 31 16.97 -10.39 17.55
N GLU A 32 18.04 -10.60 16.78
CA GLU A 32 17.96 -11.20 15.44
C GLU A 32 17.46 -12.65 15.50
N GLN A 33 17.90 -13.43 16.48
CA GLN A 33 17.41 -14.79 16.72
C GLN A 33 15.91 -14.80 17.03
N LYS A 34 15.45 -13.93 17.95
CA LYS A 34 14.03 -13.82 18.30
C LYS A 34 13.18 -13.35 17.12
N TRP A 35 13.68 -12.38 16.36
CA TRP A 35 13.02 -11.90 15.16
C TRP A 35 12.90 -13.00 14.11
N THR A 36 13.98 -13.75 13.88
CA THR A 36 13.99 -14.88 12.95
C THR A 36 13.00 -15.95 13.40
N MET A 37 13.01 -16.34 14.67
CA MET A 37 12.05 -17.30 15.22
C MET A 37 10.60 -16.83 15.04
N LEU A 38 10.30 -15.55 15.31
CA LEU A 38 8.98 -14.99 15.11
C LEU A 38 8.54 -15.06 13.64
N ILE A 39 9.42 -14.68 12.70
CA ILE A 39 9.11 -14.71 11.26
C ILE A 39 8.96 -16.15 10.76
N THR A 40 9.72 -17.11 11.30
CA THR A 40 9.60 -18.52 10.93
C THR A 40 8.32 -19.15 11.48
N GLN A 41 7.87 -18.76 12.68
CA GLN A 41 6.65 -19.30 13.30
C GLN A 41 5.37 -18.63 12.80
N LEU A 42 5.45 -17.39 12.32
CA LEU A 42 4.29 -16.62 11.90
C LEU A 42 3.45 -17.33 10.81
N PRO A 43 4.04 -17.94 9.75
CA PRO A 43 3.29 -18.68 8.74
C PRO A 43 2.44 -19.82 9.32
N ASP A 44 3.01 -20.66 10.19
CA ASP A 44 2.29 -21.80 10.78
C ASP A 44 1.13 -21.34 11.68
N ILE A 45 1.35 -20.26 12.45
CA ILE A 45 0.31 -19.64 13.29
C ILE A 45 -0.79 -19.04 12.40
N GLN A 46 -0.43 -18.35 11.32
CA GLN A 46 -1.39 -17.80 10.35
C GLN A 46 -2.19 -18.91 9.68
N GLU A 47 -1.53 -19.98 9.24
CA GLU A 47 -2.18 -21.15 8.63
C GLU A 47 -3.17 -21.79 9.62
N LYS A 48 -2.76 -22.00 10.87
CA LYS A 48 -3.64 -22.59 11.89
C LYS A 48 -4.83 -21.69 12.21
N LEU A 49 -4.61 -20.38 12.31
CA LEU A 49 -5.68 -19.42 12.54
C LEU A 49 -6.68 -19.42 11.37
N HIS A 50 -6.18 -19.39 10.13
CA HIS A 50 -7.01 -19.47 8.93
C HIS A 50 -7.82 -20.78 8.90
N GLN A 51 -7.19 -21.92 9.20
CA GLN A 51 -7.87 -23.22 9.29
C GLN A 51 -9.04 -23.18 10.29
N LEU A 52 -8.79 -22.71 11.52
CA LEU A 52 -9.81 -22.64 12.57
C LEU A 52 -10.93 -21.65 12.23
N GLN A 53 -10.59 -20.53 11.58
CA GLN A 53 -11.59 -19.58 11.11
C GLN A 53 -12.49 -20.19 10.03
N MET A 54 -11.93 -21.00 9.13
CA MET A 54 -12.69 -21.68 8.07
C MET A 54 -13.61 -22.80 8.57
N GLU A 55 -13.21 -23.52 9.63
CA GLU A 55 -14.11 -24.46 10.31
C GLU A 55 -15.37 -23.77 10.88
N LYS A 56 -15.31 -22.45 11.09
CA LYS A 56 -16.38 -21.65 11.69
C LYS A 56 -17.08 -20.71 10.72
N LEU A 57 -16.53 -20.43 9.55
CA LEU A 57 -17.07 -19.43 8.61
C LEU A 57 -17.92 -20.10 7.51
N PRO A 58 -19.24 -19.84 7.45
CA PRO A 58 -20.05 -20.30 6.34
C PRO A 58 -19.61 -19.62 5.03
N SER A 59 -19.35 -20.39 3.98
CA SER A 59 -18.90 -19.89 2.67
C SER A 59 -19.80 -18.79 2.09
N ARG A 60 -21.13 -18.88 2.29
CA ARG A 60 -22.10 -17.84 1.92
C ARG A 60 -21.83 -16.50 2.61
N LYS A 61 -21.52 -16.52 3.90
CA LYS A 61 -21.23 -15.31 4.67
C LYS A 61 -19.91 -14.68 4.21
N ALA A 62 -18.90 -15.49 3.92
CA ALA A 62 -17.63 -15.03 3.36
C ALA A 62 -17.81 -14.32 2.01
N ILE A 63 -18.68 -14.86 1.12
CA ILE A 63 -19.03 -14.21 -0.15
C ILE A 63 -19.63 -12.83 0.09
N THR A 64 -20.66 -12.73 0.93
CA THR A 64 -21.35 -11.46 1.21
C THR A 64 -20.40 -10.41 1.80
N GLU A 65 -19.54 -10.81 2.74
CA GLU A 65 -18.54 -9.92 3.33
C GLU A 65 -17.52 -9.44 2.30
N MET A 66 -17.08 -10.32 1.38
CA MET A 66 -16.15 -9.94 0.32
C MET A 66 -16.78 -8.95 -0.66
N ILE A 67 -18.00 -9.21 -1.12
CA ILE A 67 -18.75 -8.31 -2.01
C ILE A 67 -18.95 -6.95 -1.34
N SER A 68 -19.34 -6.92 -0.06
CA SER A 68 -19.50 -5.67 0.70
C SER A 68 -18.19 -4.87 0.78
N TRP A 69 -17.08 -5.54 1.06
CA TRP A 69 -15.76 -4.91 1.07
C TRP A 69 -15.38 -4.34 -0.31
N MET A 70 -15.59 -5.10 -1.38
CA MET A 70 -15.30 -4.67 -2.76
C MET A 70 -16.17 -3.46 -3.17
N ASN A 71 -17.47 -3.48 -2.86
CA ASN A 71 -18.36 -2.33 -3.09
C ASN A 71 -17.86 -1.07 -2.39
N ASN A 72 -17.39 -1.19 -1.15
CA ASN A 72 -16.82 -0.07 -0.40
C ASN A 72 -15.53 0.47 -1.05
N VAL A 73 -14.64 -0.41 -1.55
CA VAL A 73 -13.43 0.02 -2.28
C VAL A 73 -13.79 0.74 -3.59
N GLU A 74 -14.75 0.21 -4.34
CA GLU A 74 -15.25 0.82 -5.59
C GLU A 74 -15.89 2.18 -5.34
N HIS A 75 -16.73 2.30 -4.30
CA HIS A 75 -17.37 3.55 -3.91
C HIS A 75 -16.32 4.60 -3.52
N GLN A 76 -15.37 4.23 -2.66
CA GLN A 76 -14.31 5.15 -2.24
C GLN A 76 -13.42 5.60 -3.40
N THR A 77 -13.18 4.72 -4.38
CA THR A 77 -12.39 5.06 -5.58
C THR A 77 -13.19 5.99 -6.51
N SER A 78 -14.50 5.75 -6.65
CA SER A 78 -15.38 6.54 -7.52
C SER A 78 -15.62 7.95 -6.97
N ASP A 79 -15.83 8.08 -5.66
CA ASP A 79 -15.98 9.38 -5.00
C ASP A 79 -14.70 10.22 -5.18
N GLU A 80 -13.53 9.61 -5.01
CA GLU A 80 -12.24 10.28 -5.20
C GLU A 80 -12.04 10.81 -6.62
N ASP A 81 -12.51 10.08 -7.64
CA ASP A 81 -12.44 10.54 -9.03
C ASP A 81 -13.38 11.74 -9.31
N SER A 82 -14.42 11.93 -8.50
CA SER A 82 -15.40 13.01 -8.68
C SER A 82 -15.02 14.33 -7.99
N VAL A 83 -14.18 14.29 -6.94
CA VAL A 83 -13.94 15.41 -6.00
C VAL A 83 -12.72 16.29 -6.35
N HIS A 84 -12.26 16.28 -7.61
CA HIS A 84 -11.11 17.03 -8.18
C HIS A 84 -9.80 16.25 -8.30
N SER A 85 -9.09 16.51 -9.41
CA SER A 85 -7.76 15.95 -9.65
C SER A 85 -6.74 16.50 -8.65
N PRO A 86 -5.82 15.66 -8.14
CA PRO A 86 -4.81 16.09 -7.17
C PRO A 86 -3.86 17.12 -7.80
N SER A 87 -3.58 18.19 -7.05
CA SER A 87 -2.83 19.36 -7.54
C SER A 87 -1.39 19.44 -7.03
N SER A 88 -1.00 18.57 -6.09
CA SER A 88 0.36 18.55 -5.52
C SER A 88 0.93 17.14 -5.41
N ALA A 89 2.27 17.03 -5.40
CA ALA A 89 2.94 15.75 -5.20
C ALA A 89 2.57 15.10 -3.84
N SER A 90 2.30 15.89 -2.81
CA SER A 90 1.86 15.40 -1.50
C SER A 90 0.48 14.74 -1.54
N GLN A 91 -0.48 15.33 -2.25
CA GLN A 91 -1.82 14.76 -2.44
C GLN A 91 -1.76 13.45 -3.24
N VAL A 92 -0.98 13.42 -4.33
CA VAL A 92 -0.80 12.20 -5.13
C VAL A 92 -0.15 11.09 -4.30
N LYS A 93 0.86 11.40 -3.48
CA LYS A 93 1.48 10.41 -2.57
C LYS A 93 0.49 9.83 -1.57
N HIS A 94 -0.37 10.67 -0.99
CA HIS A 94 -1.40 10.22 -0.06
C HIS A 94 -2.40 9.27 -0.74
N LEU A 95 -2.91 9.63 -1.92
CA LEU A 95 -3.81 8.77 -2.71
C LEU A 95 -3.12 7.46 -3.12
N LEU A 96 -1.87 7.54 -3.57
CA LEU A 96 -1.08 6.36 -3.97
C LEU A 96 -0.91 5.39 -2.79
N GLN A 97 -0.63 5.92 -1.59
CA GLN A 97 -0.52 5.12 -0.38
C GLN A 97 -1.86 4.43 -0.05
N LYS A 98 -2.98 5.15 -0.10
CA LYS A 98 -4.32 4.60 0.11
C LYS A 98 -4.62 3.43 -0.82
N HIS A 99 -4.38 3.59 -2.13
CA HIS A 99 -4.64 2.50 -3.09
C HIS A 99 -3.67 1.32 -2.92
N LYS A 100 -2.41 1.57 -2.51
CA LYS A 100 -1.47 0.50 -2.15
C LYS A 100 -1.92 -0.27 -0.91
N GLU A 101 -2.56 0.39 0.06
CA GLU A 101 -3.17 -0.27 1.22
C GLU A 101 -4.35 -1.14 0.81
N PHE A 102 -5.23 -0.68 -0.07
CA PHE A 102 -6.31 -1.54 -0.62
C PHE A 102 -5.77 -2.76 -1.35
N ARG A 103 -4.68 -2.61 -2.11
CA ARG A 103 -4.02 -3.74 -2.77
C ARG A 103 -3.42 -4.73 -1.78
N MET A 104 -2.76 -4.23 -0.74
CA MET A 104 -2.22 -5.08 0.30
C MET A 104 -3.34 -5.82 1.03
N GLU A 105 -4.46 -5.16 1.33
CA GLU A 105 -5.63 -5.81 1.93
C GLU A 105 -6.21 -6.89 0.99
N MET A 106 -6.26 -6.61 -0.31
CA MET A 106 -6.66 -7.59 -1.32
C MET A 106 -5.75 -8.82 -1.32
N ASP A 107 -4.43 -8.63 -1.29
CA ASP A 107 -3.48 -9.74 -1.22
C ASP A 107 -3.69 -10.57 0.06
N TYR A 108 -3.97 -9.93 1.20
CA TYR A 108 -4.33 -10.62 2.44
C TYR A 108 -5.69 -11.31 2.42
N LYS A 109 -6.59 -10.96 1.50
CA LYS A 109 -7.91 -11.58 1.37
C LYS A 109 -7.98 -12.66 0.28
N GLN A 110 -6.92 -12.84 -0.51
CA GLN A 110 -6.85 -13.84 -1.58
C GLN A 110 -7.21 -15.25 -1.09
N TRP A 111 -6.77 -15.62 0.12
CA TRP A 111 -7.08 -16.93 0.69
C TRP A 111 -8.59 -17.16 0.92
N ILE A 112 -9.37 -16.11 1.19
CA ILE A 112 -10.84 -16.23 1.35
C ILE A 112 -11.46 -16.56 0.00
N VAL A 113 -10.98 -15.90 -1.07
CA VAL A 113 -11.40 -16.19 -2.45
C VAL A 113 -11.09 -17.63 -2.82
N ASP A 114 -9.90 -18.12 -2.50
CA ASP A 114 -9.49 -19.50 -2.76
C ASP A 114 -10.36 -20.50 -1.99
N PHE A 115 -10.63 -20.22 -0.70
CA PHE A 115 -11.50 -21.05 0.15
C PHE A 115 -12.93 -21.16 -0.39
N VAL A 116 -13.55 -20.03 -0.73
CA VAL A 116 -14.93 -20.03 -1.23
C VAL A 116 -15.00 -20.73 -2.59
N ASN A 117 -13.99 -20.56 -3.44
CA ASN A 117 -13.90 -21.29 -4.72
C ASN A 117 -13.79 -22.81 -4.53
N GLN A 118 -13.01 -23.26 -3.54
CA GLN A 118 -12.95 -24.69 -3.19
C GLN A 118 -14.27 -25.22 -2.60
N SER A 119 -15.05 -24.37 -1.93
CA SER A 119 -16.34 -24.76 -1.34
C SER A 119 -17.35 -25.21 -2.41
N LEU A 120 -17.32 -24.62 -3.62
CA LEU A 120 -18.16 -25.06 -4.73
C LEU A 120 -17.83 -26.49 -5.18
N LEU A 121 -16.55 -26.85 -5.20
CA LEU A 121 -16.09 -28.19 -5.58
C LEU A 121 -16.58 -29.24 -4.57
N GLN A 122 -16.58 -28.90 -3.28
CA GLN A 122 -17.10 -29.79 -2.22
C GLN A 122 -18.64 -29.92 -2.25
N LEU A 123 -19.36 -28.87 -2.65
CA LEU A 123 -20.82 -28.93 -2.82
C LEU A 123 -21.25 -29.78 -4.02
N SER A 124 -20.36 -30.05 -4.96
CA SER A 124 -20.66 -30.84 -6.17
C SER A 124 -20.78 -32.35 -5.93
N THR A 125 -20.23 -32.87 -4.83
CA THR A 125 -20.15 -34.31 -4.52
C THR A 125 -21.34 -34.86 -3.75
N CYS A 126 -22.28 -34.01 -3.34
CA CYS A 126 -23.48 -34.41 -2.60
C CYS A 126 -24.68 -34.47 -3.57
N ASP A 127 -25.09 -35.69 -3.92
CA ASP A 127 -26.23 -36.00 -4.79
C ASP A 127 -27.57 -35.65 -4.11
N VAL A 128 -28.39 -34.73 -4.66
CA VAL A 128 -29.86 -34.67 -4.53
C VAL A 128 -30.46 -33.60 -5.48
N GLU A 129 -31.38 -33.99 -6.36
CA GLU A 129 -32.27 -33.11 -7.16
C GLU A 129 -32.91 -31.97 -6.32
N SER A 130 -33.21 -32.26 -5.05
CA SER A 130 -33.87 -31.37 -4.09
C SER A 130 -33.05 -30.16 -3.60
N LYS A 131 -31.74 -30.10 -3.90
CA LYS A 131 -30.87 -28.95 -3.54
C LYS A 131 -30.33 -28.19 -4.76
N ARG A 132 -30.87 -28.45 -5.94
CA ARG A 132 -30.42 -27.83 -7.20
C ARG A 132 -30.50 -26.30 -7.15
N TYR A 133 -31.58 -25.74 -6.60
CA TYR A 133 -31.76 -24.29 -6.48
C TYR A 133 -30.69 -23.64 -5.59
N GLU A 134 -30.45 -24.18 -4.40
CA GLU A 134 -29.43 -23.69 -3.47
C GLU A 134 -28.02 -23.74 -4.08
N ARG A 135 -27.72 -24.75 -4.89
CA ARG A 135 -26.45 -24.88 -5.60
C ARG A 135 -26.28 -23.85 -6.71
N THR A 136 -27.32 -23.61 -7.51
CA THR A 136 -27.31 -22.59 -8.56
C THR A 136 -27.14 -21.20 -7.96
N GLU A 137 -27.91 -20.88 -6.92
CA GLU A 137 -27.81 -19.61 -6.21
C GLU A 137 -26.42 -19.41 -5.61
N PHE A 138 -25.82 -20.43 -4.98
CA PHE A 138 -24.46 -20.34 -4.47
C PHE A 138 -23.43 -20.10 -5.57
N ALA A 139 -23.55 -20.81 -6.70
CA ALA A 139 -22.66 -20.64 -7.84
C ALA A 139 -22.78 -19.24 -8.46
N GLU A 140 -23.98 -18.67 -8.49
CA GLU A 140 -24.23 -17.29 -8.97
C GLU A 140 -23.53 -16.26 -8.06
N HIS A 141 -23.75 -16.35 -6.74
CA HIS A 141 -23.10 -15.45 -5.77
C HIS A 141 -21.57 -15.56 -5.81
N LEU A 142 -21.04 -16.78 -5.95
CA LEU A 142 -19.61 -17.01 -6.09
C LEU A 142 -19.08 -16.45 -7.41
N GLY A 143 -19.82 -16.62 -8.50
CA GLY A 143 -19.49 -16.03 -9.80
C GLY A 143 -19.47 -14.51 -9.76
N GLU A 144 -20.44 -13.89 -9.10
CA GLU A 144 -20.49 -12.45 -8.86
C GLU A 144 -19.27 -11.97 -8.07
N MET A 145 -18.97 -12.63 -6.94
CA MET A 145 -17.81 -12.33 -6.12
C MET A 145 -16.50 -12.41 -6.91
N ASN A 146 -16.28 -13.48 -7.68
CA ASN A 146 -15.07 -13.64 -8.50
C ASN A 146 -14.96 -12.58 -9.60
N ARG A 147 -16.08 -12.26 -10.27
CA ARG A 147 -16.12 -11.22 -11.30
C ARG A 147 -15.74 -9.86 -10.69
N GLN A 148 -16.32 -9.51 -9.55
CA GLN A 148 -16.03 -8.26 -8.86
C GLN A 148 -14.59 -8.24 -8.33
N TRP A 149 -14.07 -9.36 -7.83
CA TRP A 149 -12.67 -9.49 -7.42
C TRP A 149 -11.71 -9.13 -8.54
N HIS A 150 -11.89 -9.72 -9.72
CA HIS A 150 -11.05 -9.37 -10.87
C HIS A 150 -11.22 -7.92 -11.32
N HIS A 151 -12.45 -7.39 -11.25
CA HIS A 151 -12.72 -5.99 -11.57
C HIS A 151 -11.96 -5.03 -10.64
N VAL A 152 -12.13 -5.17 -9.32
CA VAL A 152 -11.46 -4.35 -8.30
C VAL A 152 -9.94 -4.50 -8.39
N HIS A 153 -9.43 -5.72 -8.58
CA HIS A 153 -7.99 -5.94 -8.75
C HIS A 153 -7.45 -5.15 -9.95
N GLY A 154 -8.14 -5.24 -11.10
CA GLY A 154 -7.76 -4.52 -12.31
C GLY A 154 -7.89 -3.00 -12.15
N MET A 155 -8.96 -2.52 -11.52
CA MET A 155 -9.18 -1.11 -11.21
C MET A 155 -8.06 -0.55 -10.35
N LEU A 156 -7.75 -1.20 -9.22
CA LEU A 156 -6.68 -0.78 -8.31
C LEU A 156 -5.30 -0.78 -8.98
N ASN A 157 -4.99 -1.80 -9.79
CA ASN A 157 -3.73 -1.82 -10.56
C ASN A 157 -3.60 -0.60 -11.49
N ARG A 158 -4.65 -0.31 -12.28
CA ARG A 158 -4.65 0.83 -13.20
C ARG A 158 -4.55 2.15 -12.45
N LYS A 159 -5.27 2.28 -11.33
CA LYS A 159 -5.27 3.48 -10.50
C LYS A 159 -3.90 3.75 -9.88
N ILE A 160 -3.24 2.72 -9.35
CA ILE A 160 -1.87 2.82 -8.81
C ILE A 160 -0.89 3.23 -9.89
N GLN A 161 -0.90 2.56 -11.04
CA GLN A 161 -0.02 2.90 -12.16
C GLN A 161 -0.22 4.35 -12.62
N HIS A 162 -1.48 4.78 -12.73
CA HIS A 162 -1.82 6.16 -13.08
C HIS A 162 -1.28 7.17 -12.05
N LEU A 163 -1.45 6.91 -10.76
CA LEU A 163 -0.95 7.78 -9.69
C LEU A 163 0.58 7.83 -9.63
N GLU A 164 1.27 6.72 -9.94
CA GLU A 164 2.73 6.70 -10.04
C GLU A 164 3.22 7.58 -11.20
N GLN A 165 2.59 7.49 -12.37
CA GLN A 165 2.89 8.36 -13.52
C GLN A 165 2.57 9.82 -13.23
N LEU A 166 1.44 10.09 -12.58
CA LEU A 166 1.05 11.44 -12.20
C LEU A 166 2.03 12.05 -11.19
N LEU A 167 2.50 11.25 -10.23
CA LEU A 167 3.48 11.71 -9.24
C LEU A 167 4.80 12.08 -9.91
N GLU A 168 5.26 11.29 -10.88
CA GLU A 168 6.45 11.59 -11.66
C GLU A 168 6.29 12.91 -12.41
N SER A 169 5.18 13.10 -13.13
CA SER A 169 4.90 14.30 -13.90
C SER A 169 4.80 15.58 -13.05
N ILE A 170 4.11 15.50 -11.89
CA ILE A 170 4.00 16.65 -10.98
C ILE A 170 5.37 16.98 -10.39
N THR A 171 6.13 15.97 -9.95
CA THR A 171 7.46 16.19 -9.38
C THR A 171 8.42 16.81 -10.40
N GLU A 172 8.37 16.37 -11.66
CA GLU A 172 9.15 16.98 -12.74
C GLU A 172 8.76 18.45 -12.97
N SER A 173 7.46 18.74 -12.92
CA SER A 173 6.93 20.10 -13.09
C SER A 173 7.33 21.02 -11.94
N GLU A 174 7.20 20.55 -10.70
CA GLU A 174 7.64 21.26 -9.48
C GLU A 174 9.15 21.54 -9.53
N ASN A 175 9.97 20.57 -9.96
CA ASN A 175 11.41 20.77 -10.13
C ASN A 175 11.75 21.84 -11.18
N LYS A 176 11.06 21.84 -12.33
CA LYS A 176 11.23 22.87 -13.37
C LYS A 176 10.88 24.26 -12.84
N ILE A 177 9.77 24.38 -12.11
CA ILE A 177 9.36 25.65 -11.48
C ILE A 177 10.41 26.11 -10.47
N GLN A 178 10.94 25.22 -9.64
CA GLN A 178 11.98 25.57 -8.68
C GLN A 178 13.27 26.07 -9.36
N ILE A 179 13.69 25.42 -10.45
CA ILE A 179 14.86 25.87 -11.23
C ILE A 179 14.63 27.28 -11.80
N LEU A 180 13.44 27.54 -12.34
CA LEU A 180 13.08 28.86 -12.88
C LEU A 180 13.04 29.94 -11.79
N ASN A 181 12.48 29.62 -10.62
CA ASN A 181 12.45 30.54 -9.47
C ASN A 181 13.86 30.89 -9.02
N ASN A 182 14.72 29.89 -8.83
CA ASN A 182 16.13 30.12 -8.45
C ASN A 182 16.87 30.99 -9.48
N TRP A 183 16.62 30.77 -10.77
CA TRP A 183 17.21 31.58 -11.84
C TRP A 183 16.70 33.02 -11.81
N MET A 184 15.39 33.22 -11.59
CA MET A 184 14.77 34.54 -11.51
C MET A 184 15.29 35.33 -10.31
N GLU A 185 15.39 34.71 -9.14
CA GLU A 185 15.99 35.30 -7.94
C GLU A 185 17.45 35.72 -8.20
N ALA A 186 18.24 34.84 -8.85
CA ALA A 186 19.61 35.17 -9.22
C ALA A 186 19.71 36.34 -10.20
N GLN A 187 18.77 36.47 -11.17
CA GLN A 187 18.74 37.64 -12.06
C GLN A 187 18.31 38.92 -11.33
N GLU A 188 17.33 38.82 -10.42
CA GLU A 188 16.86 39.96 -9.64
C GLU A 188 17.98 40.54 -8.75
N GLU A 189 18.73 39.67 -8.07
CA GLU A 189 19.88 40.10 -7.27
C GLU A 189 20.97 40.75 -8.13
N ARG A 190 21.26 40.20 -9.32
CA ARG A 190 22.18 40.84 -10.27
C ARG A 190 21.70 42.24 -10.66
N LEU A 191 20.42 42.42 -10.99
CA LEU A 191 19.86 43.74 -11.32
C LEU A 191 19.96 44.73 -10.16
N LYS A 192 19.66 44.30 -8.92
CA LYS A 192 19.82 45.13 -7.71
C LYS A 192 21.27 45.59 -7.51
N THR A 193 22.24 44.71 -7.75
CA THR A 193 23.67 45.07 -7.66
C THR A 193 24.10 46.06 -8.75
N LEU A 194 23.46 46.03 -9.93
CA LEU A 194 23.73 46.95 -11.03
C LEU A 194 23.02 48.31 -10.89
N GLN A 195 21.89 48.39 -10.19
CA GLN A 195 21.20 49.67 -9.89
C GLN A 195 21.90 50.50 -8.79
N LYS A 196 22.53 49.85 -7.80
CA LYS A 196 23.28 50.55 -6.73
C LYS A 196 24.47 51.41 -7.17
N PRO A 197 25.28 51.06 -8.19
CA PRO A 197 26.43 51.89 -8.59
C PRO A 197 26.05 53.24 -9.20
N GLU A 198 24.86 53.41 -9.80
CA GLU A 198 24.46 54.71 -10.38
C GLU A 198 24.07 55.76 -9.32
N SER A 199 23.63 55.36 -8.13
CA SER A 199 23.28 56.33 -7.07
C SER A 199 24.48 57.03 -6.41
N VAL A 200 25.71 56.66 -6.75
CA VAL A 200 26.94 57.23 -6.16
C VAL A 200 27.60 58.28 -7.07
N ILE A 201 27.08 58.54 -8.27
CA ILE A 201 27.71 59.48 -9.24
C ILE A 201 27.11 60.90 -9.20
N SER A 202 26.12 61.18 -8.33
CA SER A 202 25.60 62.54 -8.17
C SER A 202 26.30 63.31 -7.03
N VAL A 203 27.61 63.56 -7.19
CA VAL A 203 28.32 64.61 -6.45
C VAL A 203 29.26 65.32 -7.42
N GLN A 204 28.79 66.42 -8.00
CA GLN A 204 29.57 67.66 -8.14
C GLN A 204 28.66 68.85 -8.42
#